data_AF-A0A355U895-F1
#
_entry.id   AF-A0A355U895-F1
#
_cell.length_a   1.000
_cell.length_b   1.000
_cell.length_c   1.000
_cell.angle_alpha   90.00
_cell.angle_beta   90.00
_cell.angle_gamma   90.00
#
_symmetry.space_group_name_H-M   'P 1'
#
loop_
_entity.id
_entity.type
_entity.pdbx_description
1 polymer ?
#
loop_
_entity_poly.entity_id
_entity_poly.type
_entity_poly.pdbx_seq_one_letter_code
_entity_poly.pdbx_strand_id
1 'polypeptide(L)'
;MMKRLLFIVTMLTVVVPVWGQNTKKMNSIKRNPLYLYAEATMETASEAYEVANDLLLIEVKEYTDSKKAFRDKDVLIRDIRGHQDSLQIRRGEMVKVFLYVKKSNILDAENVTL
;
A
#
# COMPACT_ATOMS: atom_id res chain seq x y z
N MET A 1 44.03 31.32 29.60
CA MET A 1 43.59 29.93 29.86
C MET A 1 42.12 29.80 29.46
N MET A 2 41.81 29.12 28.36
CA MET A 2 40.47 29.05 27.78
C MET A 2 39.60 27.98 28.48
N LYS A 3 38.46 28.38 29.06
CA LYS A 3 37.40 27.45 29.47
C LYS A 3 36.53 27.14 28.25
N ARG A 4 36.70 25.96 27.66
CA ARG A 4 35.81 25.45 26.60
C ARG A 4 34.69 24.65 27.26
N LEU A 5 33.50 25.23 27.34
CA LEU A 5 32.30 24.54 27.81
C LEU A 5 31.76 23.71 26.63
N LEU A 6 31.87 22.38 26.71
CA LEU A 6 31.30 21.49 25.71
C LEU A 6 29.80 21.30 26.01
N PHE A 7 28.93 21.87 25.18
CA PHE A 7 27.51 21.54 25.17
C PHE A 7 27.33 20.20 24.45
N ILE A 8 27.07 19.13 25.21
CA ILE A 8 26.63 17.84 24.64
C ILE A 8 25.09 17.87 24.63
N VAL A 9 24.52 18.23 23.49
CA VAL A 9 23.10 17.99 23.21
C VAL A 9 22.99 16.56 22.70
N THR A 10 22.67 15.63 23.59
CA THR A 10 22.30 14.26 23.22
C THR A 10 20.92 14.30 22.56
N MET A 11 20.90 14.41 21.24
CA MET A 11 19.69 14.23 20.45
C MET A 11 19.33 12.73 20.48
N LEU A 12 18.48 12.35 21.43
CA LEU A 12 17.93 11.00 21.53
C LEU A 12 16.90 10.82 20.39
N THR A 13 17.37 10.45 19.20
CA THR A 13 16.47 10.05 18.11
C THR A 13 15.84 8.73 18.49
N VAL A 14 14.57 8.76 18.91
CA VAL A 14 13.76 7.56 19.05
C VAL A 14 13.57 6.97 17.66
N VAL A 15 14.40 6.01 17.30
CA VAL A 15 14.23 5.22 16.07
C VAL A 15 13.07 4.26 16.34
N VAL A 16 11.85 4.70 16.01
CA VAL A 16 10.70 3.80 16.04
C VAL A 16 10.93 2.77 14.93
N PRO A 17 10.87 1.45 15.21
CA PRO A 17 11.06 0.45 14.17
C PRO A 17 10.00 0.66 13.09
N VAL A 18 10.46 0.82 11.84
CA VAL A 18 9.64 1.08 10.64
C VAL A 18 8.46 0.11 10.52
N TRP A 19 8.59 -1.11 11.04
CA TRP A 19 7.53 -2.13 11.06
C TRP A 19 6.31 -1.76 11.92
N GLY A 20 6.51 -1.05 13.04
CA GLY A 20 5.42 -0.54 13.88
C GLY A 20 4.64 0.58 13.19
N GLN A 21 5.28 1.31 12.26
CA GLN A 21 4.62 2.34 11.46
C GLN A 21 3.82 1.71 10.30
N ASN A 22 4.37 0.68 9.63
CA ASN A 22 3.68 -0.03 8.56
C ASN A 22 2.39 -0.72 9.04
N THR A 23 2.41 -1.33 10.22
CA THR A 23 1.22 -1.98 10.81
C THR A 23 0.11 -0.99 11.15
N LYS A 24 0.45 0.19 11.68
CA LYS A 24 -0.51 1.28 11.93
C LYS A 24 -1.13 1.80 10.63
N LYS A 25 -0.30 2.08 9.61
CA LYS A 25 -0.77 2.55 8.30
C LYS A 25 -1.71 1.54 7.64
N MET A 26 -1.33 0.26 7.62
CA MET A 26 -2.18 -0.83 7.12
C MET A 26 -3.54 -0.86 7.81
N ASN A 27 -3.58 -0.83 9.14
CA ASN A 27 -4.84 -0.85 9.89
C ASN A 27 -5.71 0.39 9.62
N SER A 28 -5.09 1.55 9.39
CA SER A 28 -5.80 2.77 8.98
C SER A 28 -6.46 2.59 7.61
N ILE A 29 -5.77 1.97 6.66
CA ILE A 29 -6.30 1.73 5.30
C ILE A 29 -7.45 0.72 5.35
N LYS A 30 -7.29 -0.40 6.08
CA LYS A 30 -8.33 -1.43 6.23
C LYS A 30 -9.65 -0.88 6.78
N ARG A 31 -9.60 0.14 7.62
CA ARG A 31 -10.79 0.79 8.21
C ARG A 31 -11.36 1.90 7.33
N ASN A 32 -10.65 2.33 6.29
CA ASN A 32 -11.05 3.46 5.47
C ASN A 32 -11.83 2.97 4.23
N PRO A 33 -13.14 3.28 4.12
CA PRO A 33 -13.98 2.80 3.02
C PRO A 33 -13.63 3.41 1.66
N LEU A 34 -12.75 4.43 1.63
CA LEU A 34 -12.25 5.04 0.38
C LEU A 34 -11.19 4.21 -0.33
N TYR A 35 -10.71 3.13 0.29
CA TYR A 35 -9.68 2.27 -0.29
C TYR A 35 -10.24 0.88 -0.62
N LEU A 36 -9.61 0.25 -1.61
CA LEU A 36 -9.62 -1.20 -1.83
C LEU A 36 -8.23 -1.70 -1.47
N TYR A 37 -8.14 -2.92 -0.95
CA TYR A 37 -6.86 -3.51 -0.57
C TYR A 37 -6.90 -5.02 -0.70
N ALA A 38 -5.72 -5.62 -0.83
CA ALA A 38 -5.53 -7.06 -0.67
C ALA A 38 -4.19 -7.32 0.02
N GLU A 39 -4.08 -8.50 0.64
CA GLU A 39 -2.84 -8.92 1.26
C GLU A 39 -2.61 -10.42 1.07
N ALA A 40 -1.35 -10.80 0.97
CA ALA A 40 -0.93 -12.19 1.01
C ALA A 40 0.30 -12.32 1.91
N THR A 41 0.52 -13.52 2.45
CA THR A 41 1.69 -13.84 3.27
C THR A 41 2.30 -15.11 2.72
N MET A 42 3.51 -15.03 2.19
CA MET A 42 4.23 -16.13 1.54
C MET A 42 5.67 -16.21 2.08
N GLU A 43 6.42 -17.23 1.65
CA GLU A 43 7.83 -17.38 2.00
C GLU A 43 8.67 -16.26 1.41
N THR A 44 8.39 -15.87 0.16
CA THR A 44 9.10 -14.76 -0.50
C THR A 44 8.21 -13.53 -0.67
N ALA A 45 8.86 -12.36 -0.71
CA ALA A 45 8.16 -11.10 -1.00
C ALA A 45 7.55 -11.07 -2.42
N SER A 46 8.17 -11.78 -3.38
CA SER A 46 7.70 -11.83 -4.77
C SER A 46 6.39 -12.60 -4.87
N GLU A 47 6.33 -13.80 -4.30
CA GLU A 47 5.11 -14.61 -4.28
C GLU A 47 3.99 -13.92 -3.52
N ALA A 48 4.31 -13.30 -2.38
CA ALA A 48 3.34 -12.52 -1.61
C ALA A 48 2.82 -11.33 -2.42
N TYR A 49 3.66 -10.68 -3.24
CA TYR A 49 3.25 -9.60 -4.11
C TYR A 49 2.33 -10.10 -5.23
N GLU A 50 2.70 -11.17 -5.93
CA GLU A 50 1.92 -11.73 -7.04
C GLU A 50 0.50 -12.11 -6.58
N VAL A 51 0.40 -12.84 -5.47
CA VAL A 51 -0.91 -13.25 -4.93
C VAL A 51 -1.71 -12.05 -4.42
N ALA A 52 -1.08 -11.10 -3.71
CA ALA A 52 -1.77 -9.90 -3.27
C ALA A 52 -2.26 -9.05 -4.46
N ASN A 53 -1.50 -9.02 -5.56
CA ASN A 53 -1.86 -8.29 -6.76
C ASN A 53 -3.08 -8.93 -7.44
N ASP A 54 -3.09 -10.25 -7.64
CA ASP A 54 -4.22 -10.94 -8.26
C ASP A 54 -5.52 -10.73 -7.46
N LEU A 55 -5.45 -10.83 -6.13
CA LEU A 55 -6.57 -10.54 -5.25
C LEU A 55 -7.03 -9.08 -5.35
N LEU A 56 -6.10 -8.12 -5.42
CA LEU A 56 -6.47 -6.71 -5.57
C LEU A 56 -7.15 -6.43 -6.91
N LEU A 57 -6.74 -7.10 -7.99
CA LEU A 57 -7.40 -6.98 -9.29
C LEU A 57 -8.83 -7.52 -9.26
N ILE A 58 -9.08 -8.60 -8.51
CA ILE A 58 -10.44 -9.12 -8.28
C ILE A 58 -11.29 -8.09 -7.53
N GLU A 59 -10.80 -7.55 -6.42
CA GLU A 59 -11.50 -6.52 -5.61
C GLU A 59 -11.83 -5.27 -6.44
N VAL A 60 -10.90 -4.81 -7.26
CA VAL A 60 -11.11 -3.71 -8.21
C VAL A 60 -12.20 -4.07 -9.20
N LYS A 61 -12.13 -5.25 -9.81
CA LYS A 61 -13.11 -5.68 -10.81
C LYS A 61 -14.52 -5.75 -10.23
N GLU A 62 -14.66 -6.33 -9.04
CA GLU A 62 -15.94 -6.39 -8.33
C GLU A 62 -16.46 -4.98 -8.00
N TYR A 63 -15.59 -4.09 -7.52
CA TYR A 63 -15.95 -2.70 -7.30
C TYR A 63 -16.42 -2.02 -8.58
N THR A 64 -15.71 -2.18 -9.69
CA THR A 64 -16.08 -1.55 -10.96
C THR A 64 -17.35 -2.13 -11.55
N ASP A 65 -17.52 -3.46 -11.53
CA ASP A 65 -18.75 -4.14 -11.98
C ASP A 65 -19.98 -3.70 -11.17
N SER A 66 -19.80 -3.33 -9.88
CA SER A 66 -20.88 -2.80 -9.04
C SER A 66 -21.32 -1.38 -9.38
N LYS A 67 -20.56 -0.63 -10.19
CA LYS A 67 -20.84 0.78 -10.51
C LYS A 67 -21.25 0.93 -11.97
N LYS A 68 -22.38 1.60 -12.19
CA LYS A 68 -22.89 1.94 -13.52
C LYS A 68 -21.94 2.80 -14.37
N ALA A 69 -20.95 3.43 -13.74
CA ALA A 69 -20.04 4.39 -14.36
C ALA A 69 -18.83 3.76 -15.09
N PHE A 70 -18.57 2.45 -14.95
CA PHE A 70 -17.38 1.80 -15.54
C PHE A 70 -17.79 0.76 -16.60
N ARG A 71 -18.49 1.21 -17.65
CA ARG A 71 -19.10 0.31 -18.64
C ARG A 71 -18.09 -0.38 -19.56
N ASP A 72 -16.88 0.17 -19.72
CA ASP A 72 -15.81 -0.40 -20.54
C ASP A 72 -14.69 -1.01 -19.67
N LYS A 73 -14.60 -2.33 -19.71
CA LYS A 73 -14.04 -3.15 -18.61
C LYS A 73 -12.53 -3.37 -18.65
N ASP A 74 -11.86 -3.06 -19.76
CA ASP A 74 -10.48 -3.53 -20.01
C ASP A 74 -9.37 -2.54 -19.62
N VAL A 75 -9.67 -1.25 -19.47
CA VAL A 75 -8.61 -0.21 -19.37
C VAL A 75 -8.27 0.17 -17.92
N LEU A 76 -9.16 -0.09 -16.96
CA LEU A 76 -8.94 0.22 -15.56
C LEU A 76 -7.90 -0.67 -14.86
N ILE A 77 -7.80 -1.93 -15.25
CA ILE A 77 -6.96 -2.94 -14.59
C ILE A 77 -5.46 -2.73 -14.87
N ARG A 78 -5.12 -2.17 -16.04
CA ARG A 78 -3.72 -1.96 -16.45
C ARG A 78 -3.07 -0.73 -15.79
N ASP A 79 -3.82 0.34 -15.56
CA ASP A 79 -3.31 1.60 -14.98
C ASP A 79 -3.15 1.54 -13.44
N ILE A 80 -3.90 0.66 -12.78
CA ILE A 80 -3.82 0.47 -11.33
C ILE A 80 -2.44 -0.04 -10.89
N ARG A 81 -1.72 -0.77 -11.75
CA ARG A 81 -0.34 -1.22 -11.46
C ARG A 81 0.61 -0.04 -11.17
N GLY A 82 0.34 1.16 -11.69
CA GLY A 82 1.13 2.38 -11.43
C GLY A 82 0.70 3.17 -10.20
N HIS A 83 -0.45 2.85 -9.60
CA HIS A 83 -1.10 3.61 -8.52
C HIS A 83 -1.27 2.80 -7.22
N GLN A 84 -0.67 1.61 -7.17
CA GLN A 84 -0.64 0.75 -6.00
C GLN A 84 0.56 1.08 -5.12
N ASP A 85 0.32 1.27 -3.83
CA ASP A 85 1.36 1.33 -2.82
C ASP A 85 1.48 -0.04 -2.13
N SER A 86 2.69 -0.38 -1.67
CA SER A 86 2.94 -1.61 -0.92
C SER A 86 3.46 -1.34 0.50
N LEU A 87 3.05 -2.19 1.44
CA LEU A 87 3.66 -2.29 2.77
C LEU A 87 4.15 -3.72 2.99
N GLN A 88 5.42 -3.87 3.35
CA GLN A 88 6.00 -5.16 3.72
C GLN A 88 6.07 -5.28 5.24
N ILE A 89 5.64 -6.44 5.75
CA ILE A 89 5.68 -6.79 7.17
C ILE A 89 6.23 -8.22 7.30
N ARG A 90 7.31 -8.41 8.05
CA ARG A 90 7.80 -9.76 8.39
C ARG A 90 6.95 -10.40 9.49
N ARG A 91 6.56 -11.66 9.30
CA ARG A 91 5.86 -12.50 10.28
C ARG A 91 6.64 -13.81 10.43
N GLY A 92 7.63 -13.82 11.32
CA GLY A 92 8.62 -14.91 11.35
C GLY A 92 9.43 -14.93 10.06
N GLU A 93 9.58 -16.11 9.46
CA GLU A 93 10.25 -16.30 8.16
C GLU A 93 9.40 -15.83 6.97
N MET A 94 8.09 -15.67 7.14
CA MET A 94 7.19 -15.27 6.05
C MET A 94 7.11 -13.76 5.87
N VAL A 95 6.89 -13.33 4.63
CA VAL A 95 6.70 -11.94 4.24
C VAL A 95 5.24 -11.70 3.91
N LYS A 96 4.63 -10.73 4.60
CA LYS A 96 3.32 -10.17 4.21
C LYS A 96 3.52 -8.99 3.29
N VAL A 97 2.84 -9.01 2.15
CA VAL A 97 2.67 -7.86 1.26
C VAL A 97 1.22 -7.40 1.37
N PHE A 98 1.04 -6.09 1.60
CA PHE A 98 -0.25 -5.42 1.61
C PHE A 98 -0.27 -4.39 0.49
N LEU A 99 -1.17 -4.56 -0.48
CA LEU A 99 -1.38 -3.64 -1.60
C LEU A 99 -2.70 -2.90 -1.42
N TYR A 100 -2.73 -1.63 -1.81
CA TYR A 100 -3.95 -0.83 -1.74
C TYR A 100 -4.02 0.21 -2.85
N VAL A 101 -5.26 0.59 -3.18
CA VAL A 101 -5.58 1.66 -4.12
C VAL A 101 -6.73 2.50 -3.57
N LYS A 102 -6.67 3.82 -3.77
CA LYS A 102 -7.78 4.72 -3.43
C LYS A 102 -8.83 4.65 -4.53
N LYS A 103 -10.11 4.50 -4.17
CA LYS A 103 -11.23 4.40 -5.12
C LYS A 103 -11.33 5.59 -6.09
N SER A 104 -10.89 6.78 -5.66
CA SER A 104 -10.85 7.98 -6.53
C SER A 104 -9.79 7.89 -7.65
N ASN A 105 -8.81 7.00 -7.52
CA ASN A 105 -7.76 6.81 -8.52
C ASN A 105 -8.12 5.69 -9.51
N ILE A 106 -9.29 5.07 -9.35
CA ILE A 106 -9.84 4.07 -10.27
C ILE A 106 -10.62 4.87 -11.33
N LEU A 107 -9.95 5.23 -12.43
CA LEU A 107 -10.49 6.06 -13.51
C LEU A 107 -10.89 5.24 -14.74
N ASP A 108 -12.06 5.50 -15.31
CA ASP A 108 -12.47 4.85 -16.56
C ASP A 108 -11.46 5.14 -17.70
N ALA A 109 -11.39 4.20 -18.65
CA ALA A 109 -10.56 4.22 -19.86
C ALA A 109 -10.50 5.58 -20.55
N GLU A 110 -11.67 6.22 -20.63
CA GLU A 110 -11.91 7.45 -21.39
C GLU A 110 -11.36 8.71 -20.69
N ASN A 111 -10.97 8.61 -19.41
CA ASN A 111 -10.50 9.75 -18.61
C ASN A 111 -8.99 9.74 -18.34
N VAL A 112 -8.24 8.82 -18.97
CA VAL A 112 -6.77 8.86 -18.97
C VAL A 112 -6.34 9.87 -20.03
N THR A 113 -6.04 11.10 -19.61
CA THR A 113 -5.33 12.05 -20.47
C THR A 113 -3.86 11.63 -20.51
N LEU A 114 -3.41 11.17 -21.69
CA LEU A 114 -2.00 10.93 -22.01
C LEU A 114 -1.16 12.22 -21.94
#